data_AF-A0A0F9CXX7-F1
#
_entry.id   AF-A0A0F9CXX7-F1
#
_cell.length_a   1.000
_cell.length_b   1.000
_cell.length_c   1.000
_cell.angle_alpha   90.00
_cell.angle_beta   90.00
_cell.angle_gamma   90.00
#
_symmetry.space_group_name_H-M   'P 1'
#
loop_
_entity.id
_entity.type
_entity.pdbx_description
1 polymer ?
#
loop_
_entity_poly.entity_id
_entity_poly.type
_entity_poly.pdbx_seq_one_letter_code
_entity_poly.pdbx_strand_id
1 'polypeptide(L)'
;MYDSKPSLTTLMKYVDQQFDEKGGKTPLPPDLALTPFQRQAMLAREIELLIERDGRARVALSLTDNIFCQEELSPSVAAVDFFFDNGWDCDLVGDLWIITPGKEGV
;
A
#
# COMPACT_ATOMS: atom_id res chain seq x y z
N MET A 1 23.89 -12.79 16.18
CA MET A 1 24.20 -11.85 15.08
C MET A 1 22.89 -11.16 14.74
N TYR A 2 22.78 -9.86 15.01
CA TYR A 2 21.62 -9.10 14.55
C TYR A 2 21.83 -8.85 13.06
N ASP A 3 21.13 -9.60 12.20
CA ASP A 3 21.01 -9.23 10.80
C ASP A 3 20.33 -7.85 10.77
N SER A 4 21.13 -6.84 10.43
CA SER A 4 20.66 -5.46 10.30
C SER A 4 19.55 -5.45 9.27
N LYS A 5 18.31 -5.25 9.74
CA LYS A 5 17.15 -5.07 8.87
C LYS A 5 17.46 -3.96 7.86
N PRO A 6 17.20 -4.18 6.57
CA PRO A 6 17.49 -3.19 5.55
C PRO A 6 16.75 -1.88 5.88
N SER A 7 17.45 -0.76 5.73
CA SER A 7 16.87 0.55 6.00
C SER A 7 15.71 0.83 5.04
N LEU A 8 14.76 1.67 5.45
CA LEU A 8 13.65 2.12 4.60
C LEU A 8 14.16 2.66 3.24
N THR A 9 15.29 3.39 3.26
CA THR A 9 15.97 3.89 2.07
C THR A 9 16.48 2.76 1.17
N THR A 10 16.94 1.64 1.74
CA THR A 10 17.37 0.45 0.98
C THR A 10 16.18 -0.22 0.29
N LEU A 11 15.01 -0.22 0.92
CA LEU A 11 13.79 -0.81 0.37
C LEU A 11 13.19 0.07 -0.73
N MET A 12 13.13 1.38 -0.53
CA MET A 12 12.70 2.32 -1.57
C MET A 12 13.59 2.23 -2.81
N LYS A 13 14.92 2.21 -2.63
CA LYS A 13 15.87 2.01 -3.74
C LYS A 13 15.68 0.69 -4.46
N TYR A 14 15.34 -0.39 -3.75
CA TYR A 14 15.07 -1.68 -4.37
C TYR A 14 13.79 -1.65 -5.21
N VAL A 15 12.73 -0.99 -4.72
CA VAL A 15 11.48 -0.80 -5.47
C VAL A 15 11.71 0.04 -6.73
N ASP A 16 12.41 1.17 -6.60
CA ASP A 16 12.76 2.04 -7.73
C ASP A 16 13.62 1.29 -8.76
N GLN A 17 14.64 0.55 -8.30
CA GLN A 17 15.54 -0.19 -9.18
C GLN A 17 14.82 -1.34 -9.89
N GLN A 18 13.88 -2.03 -9.24
CA GLN A 18 13.06 -3.05 -9.89
C GLN A 18 12.03 -2.46 -10.86
N PHE A 19 11.53 -1.26 -10.59
CA PHE A 19 10.60 -0.54 -11.47
C PHE A 19 11.30 -0.13 -12.78
N ASP A 20 12.52 0.40 -12.68
CA ASP A 20 13.36 0.76 -13.82
C ASP A 20 13.80 -0.47 -14.64
N GLU A 21 14.24 -1.55 -13.97
CA GLU A 21 14.69 -2.77 -14.65
C GLU A 21 13.57 -3.53 -15.40
N LYS A 22 12.30 -3.36 -14.97
CA LYS A 22 11.15 -4.05 -15.58
C LYS A 22 10.28 -3.15 -16.47
N GLY A 23 10.70 -1.91 -16.72
CA GLY A 23 10.01 -0.97 -17.60
C GLY A 23 8.61 -0.58 -17.11
N GLY A 24 8.46 -0.30 -15.81
CA GLY A 24 7.20 0.12 -15.21
C GLY A 24 6.20 -1.01 -14.91
N LYS A 25 6.66 -2.26 -14.87
CA LYS A 25 5.86 -3.38 -14.34
C LYS A 25 6.09 -3.52 -12.85
N THR A 26 5.01 -3.49 -12.07
CA THR A 26 5.01 -3.70 -10.62
C THR A 26 5.81 -4.97 -10.27
N PRO A 27 6.86 -4.89 -9.44
CA PRO A 27 7.64 -6.06 -9.09
C PRO A 27 6.76 -7.05 -8.33
N LEU A 28 6.64 -8.28 -8.86
CA LEU A 28 6.14 -9.41 -8.08
C LEU A 28 7.10 -9.60 -6.90
N PRO A 29 6.61 -9.52 -5.64
CA PRO A 29 7.48 -9.70 -4.51
C PRO A 29 8.04 -11.13 -4.56
N PRO A 30 9.36 -11.32 -4.38
CA PRO A 30 9.90 -12.63 -4.01
C PRO A 30 9.17 -13.12 -2.75
N ASP A 31 9.35 -14.39 -2.37
CA ASP A 31 9.02 -14.92 -1.04
C ASP A 31 9.78 -14.23 0.13
N LEU A 32 10.05 -12.92 0.02
CA LEU A 32 10.43 -12.05 1.11
C LEU A 32 9.23 -11.98 2.04
N ALA A 33 9.39 -12.52 3.24
CA ALA A 33 8.49 -12.31 4.37
C ALA A 33 8.49 -10.80 4.73
N LEU A 34 7.82 -9.99 3.91
CA LEU A 34 7.65 -8.56 4.12
C LEU A 34 6.89 -8.37 5.41
N THR A 35 7.38 -7.48 6.26
CA THR A 35 6.67 -7.09 7.49
C THR A 35 5.35 -6.40 7.13
N PRO A 36 4.36 -6.39 8.03
CA PRO A 36 3.10 -5.67 7.81
C PRO A 36 3.33 -4.22 7.35
N PHE A 37 4.23 -3.50 8.03
CA PHE A 37 4.60 -2.13 7.66
C PHE A 37 5.16 -2.01 6.23
N GLN A 38 6.00 -2.94 5.78
CA GLN A 38 6.54 -2.91 4.41
C GLN A 38 5.44 -3.12 3.37
N ARG A 39 4.48 -3.99 3.65
CA ARG A 39 3.33 -4.24 2.77
C ARG A 39 2.41 -3.02 2.71
N GLN A 40 2.16 -2.37 3.86
CA GLN A 40 1.39 -1.14 3.96
C GLN A 40 2.07 0.00 3.18
N ALA A 41 3.40 0.17 3.32
CA ALA A 41 4.15 1.18 2.56
C ALA A 41 4.11 0.95 1.05
N MET A 42 4.22 -0.31 0.60
CA MET A 42 4.05 -0.65 -0.83
C MET A 42 2.62 -0.36 -1.31
N LEU A 43 1.62 -0.71 -0.51
CA LEU A 43 0.22 -0.43 -0.82
C LEU A 43 -0.03 1.08 -0.96
N ALA A 44 0.47 1.89 0.00
CA ALA A 44 0.38 3.35 -0.07
C ALA A 44 0.96 3.88 -1.37
N ARG A 45 2.19 3.45 -1.72
CA ARG A 45 2.86 3.96 -2.92
C ARG A 45 2.12 3.61 -4.21
N GLU A 46 1.58 2.40 -4.32
CA GLU A 46 0.78 2.00 -5.49
C GLU A 46 -0.54 2.78 -5.57
N ILE A 47 -1.18 3.06 -4.44
CA ILE A 47 -2.39 3.90 -4.38
C ILE A 47 -2.09 5.32 -4.87
N GLU A 48 -1.01 5.94 -4.41
CA GLU A 48 -0.57 7.27 -4.86
C GLU A 48 -0.40 7.32 -6.38
N LEU A 49 0.36 6.38 -6.94
CA LEU A 49 0.64 6.33 -8.37
C LEU A 49 -0.64 6.14 -9.21
N LEU A 50 -1.57 5.32 -8.73
CA LEU A 50 -2.86 5.12 -9.40
C LEU A 50 -3.74 6.37 -9.31
N ILE A 51 -3.74 7.07 -8.18
CA ILE A 51 -4.42 8.35 -8.02
C ILE A 51 -3.82 9.41 -8.96
N GLU A 52 -2.50 9.54 -9.01
CA GLU A 52 -1.82 10.49 -9.90
C GLU A 52 -2.15 10.22 -11.38
N ARG A 53 -2.23 8.95 -11.77
CA ARG A 53 -2.49 8.54 -13.16
C ARG A 53 -3.96 8.64 -13.56
N ASP A 54 -4.86 8.13 -12.71
CA ASP A 54 -6.26 7.86 -13.08
C ASP A 54 -7.28 8.68 -12.25
N GLY A 55 -6.80 9.50 -11.30
CA GLY A 55 -7.63 10.24 -10.35
C GLY A 55 -8.24 9.38 -9.24
N ARG A 56 -7.97 8.07 -9.23
CA ARG A 56 -8.46 7.11 -8.23
C ARG A 56 -7.64 5.81 -8.25
N ALA A 57 -7.59 5.12 -7.11
CA ALA A 57 -7.11 3.75 -7.01
C ALA A 57 -8.28 2.79 -6.75
N ARG A 58 -8.13 1.54 -7.22
CA ARG A 58 -9.05 0.44 -6.93
C ARG A 58 -8.28 -0.68 -6.26
N VAL A 59 -8.62 -0.99 -5.03
CA VAL A 59 -7.90 -1.97 -4.21
C VAL A 59 -8.87 -3.07 -3.79
N ALA A 60 -8.50 -4.34 -3.97
CA ALA A 60 -9.36 -5.44 -3.54
C ALA A 60 -9.44 -5.52 -2.01
N LEU A 61 -10.64 -5.75 -1.48
CA LEU A 61 -10.87 -5.94 -0.04
C LEU A 61 -10.02 -7.10 0.51
N SER A 62 -9.88 -8.18 -0.25
CA SER A 62 -9.04 -9.33 0.14
C SER A 62 -7.55 -8.98 0.27
N LEU A 63 -7.06 -7.99 -0.47
CA LEU A 63 -5.68 -7.52 -0.37
C LEU A 63 -5.48 -6.74 0.94
N THR A 64 -6.40 -5.82 1.25
CA THR A 64 -6.34 -5.09 2.52
C THR A 64 -6.51 -6.04 3.70
N ASP A 65 -7.44 -6.99 3.63
CA ASP A 65 -7.64 -7.97 4.70
C ASP A 65 -6.37 -8.80 4.95
N ASN A 66 -5.64 -9.17 3.89
CA ASN A 66 -4.36 -9.87 4.05
C ASN A 66 -3.27 -9.01 4.69
N ILE A 67 -3.22 -7.72 4.36
CA ILE A 67 -2.20 -6.78 4.85
C ILE A 67 -2.46 -6.41 6.31
N PHE A 68 -3.74 -6.29 6.70
CA PHE A 68 -4.17 -5.85 8.03
C PHE A 68 -4.73 -6.99 8.91
N CYS A 69 -4.51 -8.27 8.55
CA CYS A 69 -5.09 -9.42 9.29
C CYS A 69 -4.58 -9.61 10.73
N GLN A 70 -3.47 -8.98 11.09
CA GLN A 70 -2.83 -9.13 12.40
C GLN A 70 -3.13 -7.95 13.35
N GLU A 71 -3.95 -7.00 12.92
CA GLU A 71 -4.31 -5.84 13.73
C GLU A 71 -5.30 -6.23 14.83
N GLU A 72 -5.26 -5.53 15.96
CA GLU A 72 -6.25 -5.73 17.05
C GLU A 72 -7.67 -5.32 16.62
N LEU A 73 -7.75 -4.49 15.58
CA LEU A 73 -8.96 -4.04 14.93
C LEU A 73 -9.37 -5.00 13.79
N SER A 74 -10.64 -4.93 13.38
CA SER A 74 -11.08 -5.54 12.12
C SER A 74 -10.16 -5.08 10.97
N PRO A 75 -9.68 -5.98 10.09
CA PRO A 75 -8.78 -5.62 8.99
C PRO A 75 -9.35 -4.50 8.09
N SER A 76 -10.66 -4.48 7.89
CA SER A 76 -11.34 -3.42 7.13
C SER A 76 -11.32 -2.08 7.86
N VAL A 77 -11.39 -2.07 9.20
CA VAL A 77 -11.29 -0.84 10.01
C VAL A 77 -9.86 -0.31 9.95
N ALA A 78 -8.87 -1.17 10.15
CA ALA A 78 -7.46 -0.79 10.05
C ALA A 78 -7.08 -0.27 8.65
N ALA A 79 -7.68 -0.84 7.59
CA ALA A 79 -7.49 -0.33 6.24
C ALA A 79 -8.08 1.07 6.05
N VAL A 80 -9.28 1.34 6.60
CA VAL A 80 -9.92 2.66 6.55
C VAL A 80 -9.12 3.70 7.31
N ASP A 81 -8.66 3.39 8.52
CA ASP A 81 -7.80 4.29 9.31
C ASP A 81 -6.50 4.60 8.52
N PHE A 82 -5.88 3.58 7.93
CA PHE A 82 -4.71 3.76 7.07
C PHE A 82 -4.99 4.69 5.88
N PHE A 83 -6.13 4.58 5.21
CA PHE A 83 -6.45 5.47 4.08
C PHE A 83 -6.63 6.92 4.53
N PHE A 84 -7.31 7.16 5.65
CA PHE A 84 -7.50 8.50 6.19
C PHE A 84 -6.19 9.12 6.71
N ASP A 85 -5.31 8.33 7.36
CA ASP A 85 -3.99 8.78 7.80
C ASP A 85 -3.11 9.24 6.62
N ASN A 86 -3.35 8.71 5.42
CA ASN A 86 -2.68 9.12 4.19
C ASN A 86 -3.41 10.27 3.45
N GLY A 87 -4.46 10.84 4.03
CA GLY A 87 -5.21 11.96 3.45
C GLY A 87 -6.04 11.56 2.23
N TRP A 88 -6.51 10.30 2.16
CA TRP A 88 -7.38 9.82 1.09
C TRP A 88 -8.81 9.63 1.55
N ASP A 89 -9.75 9.83 0.63
CA ASP A 89 -11.13 9.41 0.77
C ASP A 89 -11.26 7.97 0.25
N CYS A 90 -12.10 7.16 0.90
CA CYS A 90 -12.37 5.80 0.47
C CYS A 90 -13.87 5.47 0.50
N ASP A 91 -14.29 4.60 -0.44
CA ASP A 91 -15.63 4.01 -0.48
C ASP A 91 -15.52 2.53 -0.83
N LEU A 92 -16.45 1.71 -0.35
CA LEU A 92 -16.47 0.26 -0.61
C LEU A 92 -17.61 -0.08 -1.58
N VAL A 93 -17.25 -0.48 -2.80
CA VAL A 93 -18.22 -0.86 -3.84
C VAL A 93 -18.04 -2.34 -4.18
N GLY A 94 -18.89 -3.19 -3.59
CA GLY A 94 -18.72 -4.63 -3.64
C GLY A 94 -17.45 -5.04 -2.87
N ASP A 95 -16.56 -5.79 -3.52
CA ASP A 95 -15.29 -6.25 -2.93
C ASP A 95 -14.09 -5.34 -3.27
N LEU A 96 -14.36 -4.09 -3.66
CA LEU A 96 -13.33 -3.12 -4.06
C LEU A 96 -13.43 -1.85 -3.23
N TRP A 97 -12.31 -1.48 -2.62
CA TRP A 97 -12.06 -0.12 -2.17
C TRP A 97 -11.82 0.78 -3.37
N ILE A 98 -12.60 1.85 -3.45
CA ILE A 98 -12.40 2.96 -4.37
C ILE A 98 -11.77 4.07 -3.55
N ILE A 99 -10.53 4.42 -3.86
CA ILE A 99 -9.73 5.39 -3.09
C ILE A 99 -9.45 6.59 -3.98
N THR A 100 -9.68 7.79 -3.46
CA THR A 100 -9.51 9.07 -4.17
C THR A 100 -8.69 10.04 -3.33
N PRO A 101 -8.10 11.08 -3.93
CA PRO A 101 -7.53 12.18 -3.15
C PRO A 101 -8.55 12.67 -2.12
N GLY A 102 -8.13 12.81 -0.86
CA GLY A 102 -8.95 13.47 0.14
C GLY A 102 -9.09 14.96 -0.18
N LYS A 103 -10.15 15.58 0.32
CA LYS A 103 -10.30 17.03 0.22
C LYS A 103 -9.26 17.71 1.13
N GLU A 104 -8.43 18.60 0.59
CA GLU A 104 -7.55 19.42 1.41
C GLU A 104 -8.38 20.21 2.44
N GLY A 105 -8.12 19.96 3.74
CA GLY A 105 -8.53 20.85 4.83
C GLY A 105 -9.78 20.47 5.64
N VAL A 106 -9.89 19.22 6.10
CA VAL A 106 -10.73 18.88 7.26
C VAL A 106 -9.85 18.63 8.49
#